data_AF-A0A4Y6UZ34-F1
#
_entry.id   AF-A0A4Y6UZ34-F1
#
_cell.length_a   1.000
_cell.length_b   1.000
_cell.length_c   1.000
_cell.angle_alpha   90.00
_cell.angle_beta   90.00
_cell.angle_gamma   90.00
#
_symmetry.space_group_name_H-M   'P 1'
#
loop_
_entity.id
_entity.type
_entity.pdbx_description
1 polymer ?
#
loop_
_entity_poly.entity_id
_entity_poly.type
_entity_poly.pdbx_seq_one_letter_code
_entity_poly.pdbx_strand_id
1 'polypeptide(L)'
;MTTQSSWIKIEENGLHVLLEVTESGDVRLLHMGPDRAEAAQSWPEKKRSKFRLTEIQASGENHDDHHGSKHTGTLPAKRLTFGRLADRRHAQGRQLTVELSDPLTRLEVRCHLQFFDGLPAVRCWTEIFNPSDAEIGLEYVSSFACTGLLDDDSGRREEVVMNMVNTLLLRIHQSGHLAEISDDRFELIREAIAYYKTIRQDLKRGRPFWPLGLPTFGDGWMAFGMQGAERTYLAVWRMGGAESIGIPLERFGDNEVKFRQAYPNEADSAVEWDAALRELRVSLTHPASARLYELDL
;
A
#
# COMPACT_ATOMS: atom_id res chain seq x y z
N MET A 1 -1.21 -38.30 1.99
CA MET A 1 -2.19 -37.71 2.93
C MET A 1 -2.14 -36.21 2.71
N THR A 2 -3.20 -35.61 2.18
CA THR A 2 -3.33 -34.16 1.97
C THR A 2 -3.46 -33.48 3.33
N THR A 3 -2.34 -33.04 3.89
CA THR A 3 -2.34 -32.19 5.09
C THR A 3 -2.71 -30.78 4.65
N GLN A 4 -3.88 -30.27 5.03
CA GLN A 4 -4.30 -28.89 4.74
C GLN A 4 -3.80 -27.93 5.84
N SER A 5 -3.70 -26.63 5.54
CA SER A 5 -3.55 -25.59 6.56
C SER A 5 -4.57 -25.77 7.69
N SER A 6 -4.15 -25.50 8.93
CA SER A 6 -5.05 -25.47 10.08
C SER A 6 -5.39 -24.03 10.47
N TRP A 7 -6.61 -23.83 10.96
CA TRP A 7 -7.15 -22.51 11.24
C TRP A 7 -7.46 -22.38 12.73
N ILE A 8 -6.96 -21.32 13.35
CA ILE A 8 -7.22 -21.01 14.75
C ILE A 8 -8.07 -19.75 14.80
N LYS A 9 -9.30 -19.91 15.29
CA LYS A 9 -10.27 -18.82 15.45
C LYS A 9 -10.43 -18.53 16.93
N ILE A 10 -10.16 -17.30 17.34
CA ILE A 10 -10.30 -16.85 18.72
C ILE A 10 -11.33 -15.74 18.76
N GLU A 11 -12.19 -15.80 19.76
CA GLU A 11 -13.13 -14.74 20.10
C GLU A 11 -12.99 -14.45 21.59
N GLU A 12 -12.72 -13.19 21.94
CA GLU A 12 -12.60 -12.73 23.32
C GLU A 12 -12.95 -11.24 23.40
N ASN A 13 -13.88 -10.86 24.28
CA ASN A 13 -14.29 -9.47 24.53
C ASN A 13 -14.63 -8.66 23.27
N GLY A 14 -15.28 -9.28 22.28
CA GLY A 14 -15.67 -8.62 21.03
C GLY A 14 -14.52 -8.46 20.02
N LEU A 15 -13.34 -9.01 20.29
CA LEU A 15 -12.26 -9.14 19.32
C LEU A 15 -12.28 -10.53 18.70
N HIS A 16 -12.19 -10.58 17.38
CA HIS A 16 -11.98 -11.79 16.60
C HIS A 16 -10.55 -11.85 16.08
N VAL A 17 -9.86 -12.96 16.31
CA VAL A 17 -8.52 -13.23 15.79
C VAL A 17 -8.57 -14.45 14.90
N LEU A 18 -7.96 -14.36 13.71
CA LEU A 18 -7.82 -15.46 12.77
C LEU A 18 -6.34 -15.72 12.51
N LEU A 19 -5.88 -16.91 12.93
CA LEU A 19 -4.56 -17.41 12.56
C LEU A 19 -4.66 -18.54 11.54
N GLU A 20 -3.75 -18.55 10.59
CA GLU A 20 -3.44 -19.69 9.73
C GLU A 20 -2.14 -20.33 10.23
N VAL A 21 -2.14 -21.65 10.44
CA VAL A 21 -0.92 -22.45 10.54
C VAL A 21 -0.82 -23.25 9.25
N THR A 22 0.17 -22.93 8.42
CA THR A 22 0.35 -23.54 7.10
C THR A 22 0.85 -24.98 7.21
N GLU A 23 0.84 -25.70 6.09
CA GLU A 23 1.43 -27.03 5.98
C GLU A 23 2.94 -27.05 6.32
N SER A 24 3.65 -25.95 6.04
CA SER A 24 5.07 -25.79 6.39
C SER A 24 5.30 -25.36 7.85
N GLY A 25 4.23 -25.16 8.62
CA GLY A 25 4.29 -24.68 10.00
C GLY A 25 4.43 -23.17 10.15
N ASP A 26 4.37 -22.37 9.08
CA ASP A 26 4.36 -20.91 9.17
C ASP A 26 3.06 -20.45 9.86
N VAL A 27 3.13 -19.42 10.70
CA VAL A 27 1.97 -18.90 11.43
C VAL A 27 1.67 -17.47 11.00
N ARG A 28 0.46 -17.26 10.53
CA ARG A 28 0.02 -15.99 9.95
C ARG A 28 -1.17 -15.41 10.72
N LEU A 29 -1.07 -14.14 11.13
CA LEU A 29 -2.15 -13.35 11.70
C LEU A 29 -2.93 -12.67 10.58
N LEU A 30 -3.96 -13.32 10.06
CA LEU A 30 -4.76 -12.81 8.93
C LEU A 30 -5.74 -11.71 9.34
N HIS A 31 -6.19 -11.73 10.60
CA HIS A 31 -7.14 -10.75 11.11
C HIS A 31 -7.07 -10.61 12.62
N MET A 32 -7.27 -9.38 13.09
CA MET A 32 -7.51 -9.02 14.48
C MET A 32 -8.36 -7.76 14.51
N GLY A 33 -9.62 -7.86 14.94
CA GLY A 33 -10.53 -6.72 14.96
C GLY A 33 -11.93 -7.06 15.47
N PRO A 34 -12.86 -6.07 15.47
CA PRO A 34 -14.21 -6.24 16.00
C PRO A 34 -15.12 -7.12 15.13
N ASP A 35 -14.79 -7.29 13.85
CA ASP A 35 -15.58 -8.09 12.91
C ASP A 35 -14.96 -9.47 12.68
N ARG A 36 -15.75 -10.42 12.20
CA ARG A 36 -15.24 -11.71 11.73
C ARG A 36 -14.71 -11.58 10.30
N ALA A 37 -13.46 -11.96 10.06
CA ALA A 37 -12.86 -11.95 8.72
C ALA A 37 -12.69 -13.35 8.13
N GLU A 38 -13.75 -14.17 8.15
CA GLU A 38 -13.66 -15.56 7.64
C GLU A 38 -13.33 -15.63 6.14
N ALA A 39 -13.68 -14.59 5.38
CA ALA A 39 -13.31 -14.43 3.98
C ALA A 39 -11.78 -14.44 3.74
N ALA A 40 -10.96 -14.18 4.77
CA ALA A 40 -9.51 -14.28 4.64
C ALA A 40 -9.01 -15.71 4.36
N GLN A 41 -9.80 -16.73 4.73
CA GLN A 41 -9.48 -18.12 4.44
C GLN A 41 -9.47 -18.42 2.93
N SER A 42 -10.28 -17.70 2.14
CA SER A 42 -10.35 -17.88 0.69
C SER A 42 -9.41 -16.95 -0.09
N TRP A 43 -8.62 -16.11 0.59
CA TRP A 43 -7.66 -15.24 -0.09
C TRP A 43 -6.62 -16.05 -0.90
N PRO A 44 -6.03 -15.47 -1.95
CA PRO A 44 -4.89 -16.09 -2.62
C PRO A 44 -3.72 -16.32 -1.65
N GLU A 45 -3.01 -17.44 -1.80
CA GLU A 45 -1.88 -17.81 -0.93
C GLU A 45 -0.81 -16.72 -0.85
N LYS A 46 -0.51 -16.10 -1.99
CA LYS A 46 0.41 -14.97 -2.12
C LYS A 46 0.00 -13.74 -1.28
N LYS A 47 -1.30 -13.55 -1.04
CA LYS A 47 -1.79 -12.51 -0.14
C LYS A 47 -1.56 -12.95 1.31
N ARG A 48 -2.03 -14.14 1.68
CA ARG A 48 -1.90 -14.67 3.06
C ARG A 48 -0.46 -14.77 3.54
N SER A 49 0.49 -15.10 2.66
CA SER A 49 1.92 -15.23 3.00
C SER A 49 2.60 -13.95 3.50
N LYS A 50 1.93 -12.79 3.37
CA LYS A 50 2.42 -11.49 3.88
C LYS A 50 2.01 -11.19 5.32
N PHE A 51 1.14 -12.00 5.91
CA PHE A 51 0.50 -11.75 7.21
C PHE A 51 1.19 -12.53 8.33
N ARG A 52 2.53 -12.60 8.36
CA ARG A 52 3.26 -13.33 9.42
C ARG A 52 2.91 -12.83 10.81
N LEU A 53 2.88 -13.74 11.78
CA LEU A 53 2.56 -13.42 13.18
C LEU A 53 3.61 -12.51 13.85
N THR A 54 4.89 -12.65 13.47
CA THR A 54 6.00 -11.88 14.03
C THR A 54 7.10 -11.70 12.99
N GLU A 55 7.90 -10.64 13.16
CA GLU A 55 9.07 -10.31 12.34
C GLU A 55 10.29 -10.17 13.28
N ILE A 56 11.39 -10.83 12.89
CA ILE A 56 12.63 -10.98 13.65
C ILE A 56 13.77 -10.99 12.65
N GLN A 57 14.69 -10.04 12.78
CA GLN A 57 15.90 -9.97 11.96
C GLN A 57 17.11 -10.31 12.81
N ALA A 58 17.82 -11.38 12.47
CA ALA A 58 19.12 -11.71 13.04
C ALA A 58 20.25 -11.14 12.17
N SER A 59 21.38 -10.82 12.81
CA SER A 59 22.59 -10.37 12.13
C SER A 59 23.15 -11.46 11.22
N GLY A 60 23.55 -11.08 10.02
CA GLY A 60 24.09 -11.99 9.01
C GLY A 60 23.03 -12.73 8.18
N GLU A 61 21.75 -12.65 8.56
CA GLU A 61 20.64 -13.11 7.74
C GLU A 61 20.29 -12.06 6.67
N ASN A 62 19.83 -12.51 5.49
CA ASN A 62 19.35 -11.60 4.45
C ASN A 62 17.85 -11.28 4.66
N HIS A 63 17.35 -10.23 4.02
CA HIS A 63 15.90 -10.06 3.88
C HIS A 63 15.40 -10.98 2.76
N ASP A 64 14.29 -11.66 3.00
CA ASP A 64 13.57 -12.45 2.01
C ASP A 64 12.46 -11.60 1.37
N ASP A 65 12.86 -10.39 0.95
CA ASP A 65 12.11 -9.43 0.15
C ASP A 65 13.11 -8.67 -0.76
N HIS A 66 12.66 -8.25 -1.94
CA HIS A 66 13.49 -7.61 -2.96
C HIS A 66 13.44 -6.07 -2.92
N HIS A 67 12.85 -5.49 -1.86
CA HIS A 67 12.59 -4.07 -1.75
C HIS A 67 13.17 -3.43 -0.49
N GLY A 68 14.47 -3.10 -0.49
CA GLY A 68 15.13 -2.28 0.54
C GLY A 68 15.03 -2.81 1.98
N SER A 69 15.59 -2.08 2.94
CA SER A 69 15.48 -2.41 4.36
C SER A 69 14.07 -2.11 4.87
N LYS A 70 13.28 -3.14 5.16
CA LYS A 70 11.95 -3.05 5.76
C LYS A 70 11.85 -4.05 6.90
N HIS A 71 11.01 -3.75 7.89
CA HIS A 71 10.72 -4.67 9.00
C HIS A 71 9.72 -5.78 8.61
N THR A 72 9.78 -6.23 7.35
CA THR A 72 8.93 -7.28 6.78
C THR A 72 9.79 -8.19 5.90
N GLY A 73 9.53 -9.49 5.93
CA GLY A 73 10.32 -10.44 5.14
C GLY A 73 11.64 -10.76 5.83
N THR A 74 11.65 -10.71 7.16
CA THR A 74 12.87 -10.88 7.96
C THR A 74 13.21 -12.35 8.17
N LEU A 75 14.48 -12.62 8.42
CA LEU A 75 15.00 -13.94 8.80
C LEU A 75 15.67 -13.83 10.18
N PRO A 76 15.38 -14.75 11.12
CA PRO A 76 14.78 -16.07 10.91
C PRO A 76 13.25 -16.11 10.87
N ALA A 77 12.51 -14.99 10.97
CA ALA A 77 11.05 -15.01 11.10
C ALA A 77 10.31 -15.87 10.06
N LYS A 78 10.71 -15.80 8.78
CA LYS A 78 10.09 -16.61 7.72
C LYS A 78 10.40 -18.12 7.81
N ARG A 79 11.41 -18.53 8.57
CA ARG A 79 11.72 -19.94 8.85
C ARG A 79 11.05 -20.47 10.11
N LEU A 80 10.39 -19.64 10.90
CA LEU A 80 9.76 -20.09 12.13
C LEU A 80 8.67 -21.12 11.83
N THR A 81 8.65 -22.18 12.61
CA THR A 81 7.69 -23.27 12.51
C THR A 81 6.87 -23.39 13.79
N PHE A 82 5.58 -23.68 13.65
CA PHE A 82 4.65 -23.80 14.75
C PHE A 82 4.96 -25.01 15.62
N GLY A 83 5.13 -24.77 16.93
CA GLY A 83 5.24 -25.81 17.95
C GLY A 83 3.90 -26.08 18.63
N ARG A 84 3.38 -25.08 19.36
CA ARG A 84 2.09 -25.21 20.07
C ARG A 84 1.44 -23.85 20.32
N LEU A 85 0.13 -23.89 20.59
CA LEU A 85 -0.62 -22.78 21.16
C LEU A 85 -1.00 -23.13 22.60
N ALA A 86 -0.50 -22.39 23.57
CA ALA A 86 -0.96 -22.46 24.94
C ALA A 86 -2.08 -21.43 25.16
N ASP A 87 -3.20 -21.87 25.73
CA ASP A 87 -4.35 -21.03 26.08
C ASP A 87 -4.59 -21.12 27.58
N ARG A 88 -4.42 -19.99 28.28
CA ARG A 88 -4.49 -19.92 29.74
C ARG A 88 -5.33 -18.72 30.16
N ARG A 89 -6.01 -18.84 31.29
CA ARG A 89 -6.70 -17.70 31.92
C ARG A 89 -5.96 -17.30 33.18
N HIS A 90 -5.69 -16.01 33.31
CA HIS A 90 -5.02 -15.38 34.45
C HIS A 90 -5.96 -14.37 35.11
N ALA A 91 -5.56 -13.79 36.24
CA ALA A 91 -6.36 -12.80 36.96
C ALA A 91 -6.71 -11.54 36.14
N GLN A 92 -5.90 -11.22 35.10
CA GLN A 92 -6.13 -10.08 34.21
C GLN A 92 -7.01 -10.43 32.98
N GLY A 93 -7.23 -11.72 32.71
CA GLY A 93 -7.98 -12.21 31.54
C GLY A 93 -7.29 -13.39 30.84
N ARG A 94 -7.78 -13.74 29.64
CA ARG A 94 -7.23 -14.83 28.80
C ARG A 94 -5.90 -14.45 28.17
N GLN A 95 -4.94 -15.36 28.14
CA GLN A 95 -3.66 -15.23 27.48
C GLN A 95 -3.44 -16.39 26.52
N LEU A 96 -3.06 -16.05 25.30
CA LEU A 96 -2.61 -17.01 24.30
C LEU A 96 -1.10 -16.87 24.10
N THR A 97 -0.40 -17.98 24.03
CA THR A 97 1.03 -18.03 23.71
C THR A 97 1.25 -18.97 22.53
N VAL A 98 1.65 -18.41 21.39
CA VAL A 98 2.07 -19.17 20.21
C VAL A 98 3.56 -19.42 20.33
N GLU A 99 3.95 -20.69 20.43
CA GLU A 99 5.34 -21.11 20.49
C GLU A 99 5.81 -21.55 19.11
N LEU A 100 6.93 -20.98 18.67
CA LEU A 100 7.54 -21.20 17.37
C LEU A 100 9.02 -21.57 17.56
N SER A 101 9.61 -22.23 16.57
CA SER A 101 11.05 -22.45 16.54
C SER A 101 11.61 -22.33 15.13
N ASP A 102 12.82 -21.80 15.02
CA ASP A 102 13.58 -21.82 13.78
C ASP A 102 14.39 -23.12 13.68
N PRO A 103 14.13 -23.98 12.69
CA PRO A 103 14.85 -25.26 12.56
C PRO A 103 16.35 -25.09 12.26
N LEU A 104 16.79 -23.94 11.74
CA LEU A 104 18.20 -23.70 11.41
C LEU A 104 19.00 -23.24 12.63
N THR A 105 18.60 -22.13 13.27
CA THR A 105 19.33 -21.54 14.40
C THR A 105 18.91 -22.14 15.76
N ARG A 106 17.80 -22.88 15.80
CA ARG A 106 17.14 -23.38 17.02
C ARG A 106 16.62 -22.30 17.96
N LEU A 107 16.53 -21.05 17.50
CA LEU A 107 15.85 -20.00 18.27
C LEU A 107 14.40 -20.41 18.56
N GLU A 108 14.03 -20.32 19.82
CA GLU A 108 12.66 -20.47 20.28
C GLU A 108 12.02 -19.09 20.40
N VAL A 109 10.81 -18.94 19.87
CA VAL A 109 10.08 -17.68 19.84
C VAL A 109 8.70 -17.89 20.45
N ARG A 110 8.30 -17.01 21.36
CA ARG A 110 6.97 -17.05 21.99
C ARG A 110 6.26 -15.73 21.72
N CYS A 111 5.17 -15.79 20.98
CA CYS A 111 4.30 -14.64 20.74
C CYS A 111 3.12 -14.70 21.70
N HIS A 112 2.94 -13.65 22.49
CA HIS A 112 1.92 -13.58 23.53
C HIS A 112 0.83 -12.61 23.13
N LEU A 113 -0.43 -13.00 23.34
CA LEU A 113 -1.62 -12.16 23.21
C LEU A 113 -2.39 -12.22 24.53
N GLN A 114 -2.28 -11.17 25.35
CA GLN A 114 -3.02 -11.03 26.60
C GLN A 114 -4.28 -10.20 26.36
N PHE A 115 -5.44 -10.83 26.50
CA PHE A 115 -6.75 -10.18 26.51
C PHE A 115 -7.12 -9.75 27.93
N PHE A 116 -7.95 -8.71 28.06
CA PHE A 116 -8.38 -8.16 29.34
C PHE A 116 -9.88 -8.29 29.52
N ASP A 117 -10.33 -8.90 30.62
CA ASP A 117 -11.76 -9.12 30.88
C ASP A 117 -12.57 -7.81 30.78
N GLY A 118 -13.63 -7.83 29.96
CA GLY A 118 -14.51 -6.68 29.78
C GLY A 118 -13.97 -5.56 28.87
N LEU A 119 -12.79 -5.72 28.26
CA LEU A 119 -12.20 -4.73 27.33
C LEU A 119 -11.92 -5.38 25.97
N PRO A 120 -12.30 -4.73 24.84
CA PRO A 120 -11.91 -5.16 23.50
C PRO A 120 -10.46 -4.74 23.20
N ALA A 121 -9.53 -5.19 24.06
CA ALA A 121 -8.12 -4.83 24.00
C ALA A 121 -7.22 -6.06 24.17
N VAL A 122 -6.08 -6.03 23.48
CA VAL A 122 -5.04 -7.07 23.58
C VAL A 122 -3.67 -6.42 23.77
N ARG A 123 -2.87 -6.97 24.67
CA ARG A 123 -1.44 -6.64 24.82
C ARG A 123 -0.61 -7.74 24.19
N CYS A 124 0.29 -7.35 23.30
CA CYS A 124 1.15 -8.27 22.56
C CYS A 124 2.63 -8.06 22.93
N TRP A 125 3.39 -9.15 23.05
CA TRP A 125 4.85 -9.12 23.12
C TRP A 125 5.45 -10.41 22.58
N THR A 126 6.73 -10.36 22.25
CA THR A 126 7.50 -11.51 21.76
C THR A 126 8.69 -11.75 22.66
N GLU A 127 8.87 -13.01 23.08
CA GLU A 127 10.06 -13.47 23.79
C GLU A 127 10.88 -14.34 22.84
N ILE A 128 12.20 -14.20 22.91
CA ILE A 128 13.14 -15.02 22.15
C ILE A 128 14.07 -15.71 23.13
N PHE A 129 14.24 -17.01 22.96
CA PHE A 129 15.14 -17.84 23.74
C PHE A 129 16.13 -18.53 22.81
N ASN A 130 17.41 -18.40 23.13
CA ASN A 130 18.49 -19.09 22.44
C ASN A 130 18.97 -20.27 23.32
N PRO A 131 18.52 -21.51 23.06
CA PRO A 131 18.98 -22.68 23.80
C PRO A 131 20.37 -23.17 23.36
N SER A 132 20.97 -22.54 22.34
CA SER A 132 22.25 -22.99 21.77
C SER A 132 23.45 -22.30 22.41
N ASP A 133 24.64 -22.88 22.18
CA ASP A 133 25.90 -22.29 22.61
C ASP A 133 26.45 -21.22 21.64
N ALA A 134 25.73 -20.94 20.54
CA ALA A 134 26.15 -19.95 19.55
C ALA A 134 25.58 -18.56 19.87
N GLU A 135 26.39 -17.52 19.73
CA GLU A 135 25.89 -16.14 19.80
C GLU A 135 25.09 -15.78 18.55
N ILE A 136 23.88 -15.26 18.74
CA ILE A 136 23.01 -14.80 17.65
C ILE A 136 22.67 -13.35 17.92
N GLY A 137 23.21 -12.45 17.08
CA GLY A 137 22.87 -11.03 17.10
C GLY A 137 21.45 -10.83 16.58
N LEU A 138 20.65 -10.03 17.30
CA LEU A 138 19.31 -9.64 16.86
C LEU A 138 19.31 -8.15 16.55
N GLU A 139 18.89 -7.79 15.35
CA GLU A 139 18.80 -6.41 14.87
C GLU A 139 17.39 -5.85 15.04
N TYR A 140 16.39 -6.72 14.98
CA TYR A 140 14.99 -6.32 15.09
C TYR A 140 14.11 -7.46 15.63
N VAL A 141 13.15 -7.10 16.47
CA VAL A 141 12.10 -8.00 17.00
C VAL A 141 10.80 -7.21 17.11
N SER A 142 9.75 -7.66 16.43
CA SER A 142 8.42 -7.06 16.59
C SER A 142 7.73 -7.54 17.86
N SER A 143 7.12 -6.64 18.64
CA SER A 143 6.17 -7.02 19.70
C SER A 143 4.78 -7.39 19.14
N PHE A 144 4.46 -6.87 17.96
CA PHE A 144 3.23 -7.13 17.21
C PHE A 144 3.47 -6.81 15.73
N ALA A 145 3.02 -7.69 14.84
CA ALA A 145 3.03 -7.48 13.41
C ALA A 145 1.59 -7.58 12.87
N CYS A 146 1.08 -6.50 12.29
CA CYS A 146 -0.24 -6.45 11.69
C CYS A 146 -0.14 -5.90 10.27
N THR A 147 -0.46 -6.75 9.31
CA THR A 147 -0.45 -6.42 7.88
C THR A 147 -1.88 -6.19 7.40
N GLY A 148 -2.07 -5.35 6.38
CA GLY A 148 -3.36 -5.23 5.68
C GLY A 148 -4.37 -4.25 6.29
N LEU A 149 -3.95 -3.34 7.17
CA LEU A 149 -4.83 -2.34 7.81
C LEU A 149 -5.51 -1.35 6.83
N LEU A 150 -5.02 -1.22 5.59
CA LEU A 150 -5.51 -0.27 4.59
C LEU A 150 -6.01 -0.95 3.30
N ASP A 151 -6.36 -2.23 3.34
CA ASP A 151 -6.76 -2.99 2.14
C ASP A 151 -8.25 -2.80 1.79
N ASP A 152 -8.75 -1.56 1.87
CA ASP A 152 -10.09 -1.23 1.36
C ASP A 152 -10.05 -1.02 -0.17
N ASP A 153 -11.11 -1.48 -0.85
CA ASP A 153 -11.21 -1.42 -2.32
C ASP A 153 -11.45 0.02 -2.83
N SER A 154 -11.86 0.94 -1.95
CA SER A 154 -12.34 2.27 -2.32
C SER A 154 -11.21 3.24 -2.73
N GLY A 155 -9.96 2.91 -2.41
CA GLY A 155 -8.76 3.60 -2.90
C GLY A 155 -8.20 3.09 -4.25
N ARG A 156 -8.67 1.95 -4.77
CA ARG A 156 -7.96 1.27 -5.87
C ARG A 156 -8.12 1.93 -7.25
N ARG A 157 -9.20 2.69 -7.50
CA ARG A 157 -9.38 3.40 -8.78
C ARG A 157 -8.46 4.62 -8.87
N GLU A 158 -8.54 5.51 -7.88
CA GLU A 158 -7.70 6.72 -7.82
C GLU A 158 -6.22 6.36 -7.70
N GLU A 159 -5.88 5.28 -7.00
CA GLU A 159 -4.52 4.74 -6.99
C GLU A 159 -4.02 4.38 -8.40
N VAL A 160 -4.84 3.69 -9.22
CA VAL A 160 -4.47 3.37 -10.61
C VAL A 160 -4.32 4.62 -11.45
N VAL A 161 -5.27 5.55 -11.36
CA VAL A 161 -5.22 6.81 -12.12
C VAL A 161 -3.97 7.60 -11.75
N MET A 162 -3.71 7.76 -10.45
CA MET A 162 -2.54 8.47 -9.92
C MET A 162 -1.23 7.81 -10.37
N ASN A 163 -1.15 6.48 -10.28
CA ASN A 163 0.01 5.71 -10.75
C ASN A 163 0.27 5.93 -12.24
N MET A 164 -0.78 5.99 -13.06
CA MET A 164 -0.62 6.29 -14.48
C MET A 164 -0.20 7.75 -14.71
N VAL A 165 -0.86 8.74 -14.08
CA VAL A 165 -0.53 10.17 -14.23
C VAL A 165 0.92 10.47 -13.82
N ASN A 166 1.46 9.79 -12.81
CA ASN A 166 2.87 9.89 -12.39
C ASN A 166 3.87 9.63 -13.55
N THR A 167 3.45 8.90 -14.59
CA THR A 167 4.33 8.46 -15.67
C THR A 167 3.90 8.92 -17.06
N LEU A 168 2.65 9.40 -17.24
CA LEU A 168 2.08 9.76 -18.55
C LEU A 168 2.88 10.86 -19.28
N LEU A 169 3.47 11.81 -18.56
CA LEU A 169 4.32 12.86 -19.14
C LEU A 169 5.81 12.51 -19.15
N LEU A 170 6.17 11.30 -18.72
CA LEU A 170 7.52 10.79 -18.62
C LEU A 170 7.62 9.46 -19.39
N ARG A 171 8.48 8.54 -18.93
CA ARG A 171 8.56 7.19 -19.47
C ARG A 171 7.80 6.23 -18.56
N ILE A 172 6.82 5.54 -19.14
CA ILE A 172 6.10 4.49 -18.43
C ILE A 172 7.02 3.27 -18.22
N HIS A 173 7.17 2.88 -16.95
CA HIS A 173 7.71 1.59 -16.53
C HIS A 173 6.60 0.86 -15.78
N GLN A 174 5.99 -0.15 -16.41
CA GLN A 174 4.94 -0.94 -15.77
C GLN A 174 5.56 -2.03 -14.91
N SER A 175 5.22 -2.01 -13.63
CA SER A 175 5.54 -3.06 -12.66
C SER A 175 4.27 -3.41 -11.89
N GLY A 176 4.12 -4.69 -11.54
CA GLY A 176 2.95 -5.18 -10.83
C GLY A 176 2.29 -6.37 -11.53
N HIS A 177 1.31 -6.95 -10.87
CA HIS A 177 0.64 -8.15 -11.36
C HIS A 177 -0.62 -7.77 -12.13
N LEU A 178 -0.46 -7.35 -13.39
CA LEU A 178 -1.59 -6.98 -14.26
C LEU A 178 -2.64 -8.10 -14.39
N ALA A 179 -2.24 -9.36 -14.23
CA ALA A 179 -3.16 -10.51 -14.26
C ALA A 179 -4.06 -10.63 -13.01
N GLU A 180 -3.74 -9.92 -11.92
CA GLU A 180 -4.48 -9.93 -10.65
C GLU A 180 -5.29 -8.63 -10.45
N ILE A 181 -5.31 -7.75 -11.47
CA ILE A 181 -6.08 -6.51 -11.42
C ILE A 181 -7.51 -6.77 -11.92
N SER A 182 -8.48 -6.05 -11.36
CA SER A 182 -9.88 -6.14 -11.79
C SER A 182 -10.07 -5.50 -13.16
N ASP A 183 -11.11 -5.93 -13.90
CA ASP A 183 -11.33 -5.51 -15.29
C ASP A 183 -11.46 -3.98 -15.42
N ASP A 184 -12.17 -3.32 -14.51
CA ASP A 184 -12.33 -1.86 -14.46
C ASP A 184 -10.99 -1.12 -14.32
N ARG A 185 -10.10 -1.63 -13.49
CA ARG A 185 -8.76 -1.07 -13.28
C ARG A 185 -7.83 -1.39 -14.45
N PHE A 186 -7.95 -2.58 -15.04
CA PHE A 186 -7.23 -2.93 -16.24
C PHE A 186 -7.59 -1.99 -17.39
N GLU A 187 -8.88 -1.65 -17.51
CA GLU A 187 -9.38 -0.70 -18.49
C GLU A 187 -8.79 0.70 -18.34
N LEU A 188 -8.67 1.20 -17.11
CA LEU A 188 -7.97 2.47 -16.84
C LEU A 188 -6.48 2.45 -17.23
N ILE A 189 -5.80 1.32 -17.01
CA ILE A 189 -4.40 1.15 -17.45
C ILE A 189 -4.33 1.12 -18.98
N ARG A 190 -5.24 0.37 -19.62
CA ARG A 190 -5.33 0.26 -21.08
C ARG A 190 -5.56 1.63 -21.72
N GLU A 191 -6.48 2.42 -21.16
CA GLU A 191 -6.80 3.78 -21.58
C GLU A 191 -5.56 4.68 -21.49
N ALA A 192 -4.89 4.73 -20.33
CA ALA A 192 -3.67 5.51 -20.15
C ALA A 192 -2.55 5.10 -21.12
N ILE A 193 -2.33 3.81 -21.34
CA ILE A 193 -1.32 3.32 -22.29
C ILE A 193 -1.68 3.68 -23.74
N ALA A 194 -2.97 3.59 -24.10
CA ALA A 194 -3.45 3.99 -25.41
C ALA A 194 -3.21 5.49 -25.64
N TYR A 195 -3.56 6.33 -24.66
CA TYR A 195 -3.31 7.76 -24.69
C TYR A 195 -1.81 8.10 -24.73
N TYR A 196 -0.98 7.49 -23.88
CA TYR A 196 0.47 7.71 -23.89
C TYR A 196 1.11 7.44 -25.27
N LYS A 197 0.63 6.41 -25.99
CA LYS A 197 1.12 6.09 -27.33
C LYS A 197 0.87 7.21 -28.34
N THR A 198 -0.15 8.05 -28.15
CA THR A 198 -0.44 9.20 -29.03
C THR A 198 0.47 10.38 -28.72
N ILE A 199 0.82 10.61 -27.45
CA ILE A 199 1.58 11.81 -27.03
C ILE A 199 3.10 11.60 -26.93
N ARG A 200 3.59 10.36 -26.76
CA ARG A 200 5.02 10.08 -26.48
C ARG A 200 6.04 10.63 -27.49
N GLN A 201 5.63 10.87 -28.73
CA GLN A 201 6.52 11.49 -29.74
C GLN A 201 6.73 12.98 -29.46
N ASP A 202 5.69 13.64 -28.94
CA ASP A 202 5.75 15.05 -28.56
C ASP A 202 6.58 15.22 -27.28
N LEU A 203 6.35 14.37 -26.29
CA LEU A 203 7.07 14.37 -25.00
C LEU A 203 8.60 14.27 -25.16
N LYS A 204 9.09 13.59 -26.21
CA LYS A 204 10.53 13.42 -26.48
C LYS A 204 11.27 14.76 -26.62
N ARG A 205 10.58 15.79 -27.12
CA ARG A 205 11.13 17.14 -27.33
C ARG A 205 10.43 18.19 -26.48
N GLY A 206 9.52 17.76 -25.60
CA GLY A 206 8.71 18.64 -24.80
C GLY A 206 9.55 19.45 -23.82
N ARG A 207 9.10 20.69 -23.56
CA ARG A 207 9.72 21.58 -22.57
C ARG A 207 8.92 21.49 -21.25
N PRO A 208 9.54 21.03 -20.15
CA PRO A 208 8.85 20.92 -18.86
C PRO A 208 8.62 22.29 -18.21
N PHE A 209 7.57 22.39 -17.39
CA PHE A 209 7.31 23.55 -16.53
C PHE A 209 6.51 23.16 -15.27
N TRP A 210 6.53 24.02 -14.25
CA TRP A 210 5.87 23.81 -12.96
C TRP A 210 5.06 25.05 -12.57
N PRO A 211 3.76 25.10 -12.88
CA PRO A 211 2.96 26.31 -12.65
C PRO A 211 2.77 26.62 -11.15
N LEU A 212 2.84 25.61 -10.27
CA LEU A 212 2.81 25.79 -8.81
C LEU A 212 4.21 25.85 -8.17
N GLY A 213 5.27 25.88 -8.99
CA GLY A 213 6.64 25.72 -8.52
C GLY A 213 7.05 24.25 -8.33
N LEU A 214 8.32 24.04 -7.97
CA LEU A 214 8.83 22.69 -7.70
C LEU A 214 8.20 22.15 -6.40
N PRO A 215 7.72 20.89 -6.39
CA PRO A 215 7.05 20.33 -5.23
C PRO A 215 8.01 20.13 -4.06
N THR A 216 7.47 20.30 -2.86
CA THR A 216 8.13 20.05 -1.57
C THR A 216 7.34 19.02 -0.75
N PHE A 217 7.99 18.46 0.27
CA PHE A 217 7.31 17.50 1.15
C PHE A 217 6.16 18.20 1.91
N GLY A 218 4.97 17.64 1.79
CA GLY A 218 3.77 18.13 2.47
C GLY A 218 2.86 19.02 1.61
N ASP A 219 3.25 19.33 0.37
CA ASP A 219 2.38 20.07 -0.54
C ASP A 219 1.07 19.31 -0.80
N GLY A 220 -0.06 19.99 -0.57
CA GLY A 220 -1.38 19.41 -0.80
C GLY A 220 -1.72 19.25 -2.28
N TRP A 221 -1.11 20.06 -3.14
CA TRP A 221 -1.31 20.08 -4.58
C TRP A 221 0.01 20.19 -5.34
N MET A 222 0.11 19.51 -6.46
CA MET A 222 1.26 19.57 -7.36
C MET A 222 0.79 19.68 -8.80
N ALA A 223 1.57 20.37 -9.64
CA ALA A 223 1.30 20.47 -11.06
C ALA A 223 2.60 20.40 -11.87
N PHE A 224 2.61 19.55 -12.89
CA PHE A 224 3.73 19.35 -13.80
C PHE A 224 3.22 19.44 -15.23
N GLY A 225 3.77 20.37 -15.98
CA GLY A 225 3.43 20.60 -17.37
C GLY A 225 4.52 20.15 -18.33
N MET A 226 4.11 19.68 -19.51
CA MET A 226 4.98 19.41 -20.64
C MET A 226 4.45 20.16 -21.86
N GLN A 227 5.21 21.14 -22.35
CA GLN A 227 4.88 21.85 -23.58
C GLN A 227 5.45 21.09 -24.78
N GLY A 228 4.56 20.54 -25.60
CA GLY A 228 4.88 19.96 -26.89
C GLY A 228 4.95 20.99 -28.03
N ALA A 229 5.07 20.49 -29.25
CA ALA A 229 5.11 21.33 -30.45
C ALA A 229 3.72 21.88 -30.82
N GLU A 230 2.68 21.05 -30.70
CA GLU A 230 1.31 21.41 -31.06
C GLU A 230 0.39 21.55 -29.84
N ARG A 231 0.68 20.83 -28.75
CA ARG A 231 -0.18 20.77 -27.56
C ARG A 231 0.62 20.98 -26.29
N THR A 232 -0.05 21.45 -25.25
CA THR A 232 0.52 21.44 -23.91
C THR A 232 -0.23 20.44 -23.04
N TYR A 233 0.50 19.71 -22.21
CA TYR A 233 -0.05 18.73 -21.28
C TYR A 233 0.20 19.19 -19.85
N LEU A 234 -0.78 19.01 -18.97
CA LEU A 234 -0.71 19.39 -17.56
C LEU A 234 -1.19 18.26 -16.67
N ALA A 235 -0.26 17.63 -15.95
CA ALA A 235 -0.56 16.67 -14.90
C ALA A 235 -0.75 17.41 -13.57
N VAL A 236 -1.84 17.09 -12.86
CA VAL A 236 -2.23 17.72 -11.60
C VAL A 236 -2.50 16.63 -10.57
N TRP A 237 -1.95 16.79 -9.37
CA TRP A 237 -2.14 15.88 -8.24
C TRP A 237 -2.70 16.63 -7.04
N ARG A 238 -3.64 15.99 -6.34
CA ARG A 238 -4.10 16.41 -5.01
C ARG A 238 -3.70 15.33 -4.00
N MET A 239 -2.77 15.66 -3.11
CA MET A 239 -2.38 14.81 -1.98
C MET A 239 -3.29 15.02 -0.77
N GLY A 240 -3.87 16.21 -0.63
CA GLY A 240 -4.73 16.61 0.48
C GLY A 240 -5.14 18.09 0.39
N GLY A 241 -5.48 18.71 1.52
CA GLY A 241 -5.85 20.12 1.58
C GLY A 241 -7.23 20.43 0.98
N ALA A 242 -7.41 21.67 0.49
CA ALA A 242 -8.68 22.10 -0.12
C ALA A 242 -9.05 21.24 -1.34
N GLU A 243 -10.35 21.14 -1.62
CA GLU A 243 -10.91 20.38 -2.74
C GLU A 243 -10.56 20.99 -4.10
N SER A 244 -10.29 22.30 -4.14
CA SER A 244 -10.00 23.04 -5.36
C SER A 244 -8.71 23.85 -5.25
N ILE A 245 -8.03 24.05 -6.38
CA ILE A 245 -6.88 24.95 -6.52
C ILE A 245 -6.96 25.73 -7.84
N GLY A 246 -6.48 26.98 -7.84
CA GLY A 246 -6.18 27.74 -9.05
C GLY A 246 -4.74 27.48 -9.50
N ILE A 247 -4.56 27.03 -10.73
CA ILE A 247 -3.23 26.77 -11.31
C ILE A 247 -2.89 27.93 -12.24
N PRO A 248 -1.91 28.79 -11.90
CA PRO A 248 -1.57 29.94 -12.72
C PRO A 248 -0.92 29.51 -14.02
N LEU A 249 -1.46 30.00 -15.13
CA LEU A 249 -1.06 29.65 -16.49
C LEU A 249 -0.47 30.88 -17.21
N GLU A 250 0.28 31.71 -16.48
CA GLU A 250 0.83 32.99 -16.95
C GLU A 250 1.58 32.89 -18.29
N ARG A 251 2.24 31.75 -18.52
CA ARG A 251 3.01 31.45 -19.73
C ARG A 251 2.18 31.45 -21.02
N PHE A 252 0.86 31.36 -20.92
CA PHE A 252 -0.07 31.33 -22.05
C PHE A 252 -0.59 32.71 -22.46
N GLY A 253 -0.13 33.79 -21.80
CA GLY A 253 -0.51 35.16 -22.15
C GLY A 253 -2.00 35.43 -21.88
N ASP A 254 -2.57 36.34 -22.65
CA ASP A 254 -3.98 36.76 -22.53
C ASP A 254 -4.94 35.85 -23.33
N ASN A 255 -4.45 34.72 -23.84
CA ASN A 255 -5.27 33.80 -24.60
C ASN A 255 -6.25 33.05 -23.68
N GLU A 256 -7.46 32.84 -24.16
CA GLU A 256 -8.37 31.89 -23.54
C GLU A 256 -7.80 30.48 -23.70
N VAL A 257 -7.55 29.80 -22.58
CA VAL A 257 -7.01 28.45 -22.60
C VAL A 257 -8.17 27.47 -22.76
N LYS A 258 -8.22 26.78 -23.90
CA LYS A 258 -9.11 25.64 -24.06
C LYS A 258 -8.46 24.43 -23.41
N PHE A 259 -9.25 23.64 -22.70
CA PHE A 259 -8.75 22.48 -22.01
C PHE A 259 -9.69 21.28 -22.16
N ARG A 260 -9.11 20.10 -21.99
CA ARG A 260 -9.84 18.84 -21.91
C ARG A 260 -9.14 17.94 -20.91
N GLN A 261 -9.91 17.24 -20.09
CA GLN A 261 -9.37 16.12 -19.32
C GLN A 261 -8.99 15.00 -20.30
N ALA A 262 -7.70 14.72 -20.40
CA ALA A 262 -7.16 13.72 -21.29
C ALA A 262 -7.10 12.34 -20.65
N TYR A 263 -6.90 12.27 -19.34
CA TYR A 263 -6.94 11.03 -18.57
C TYR A 263 -7.34 11.24 -17.10
N PRO A 264 -8.22 10.39 -16.54
CA PRO A 264 -9.08 9.44 -17.24
C PRO A 264 -10.06 10.18 -18.17
N ASN A 265 -10.55 9.52 -19.21
CA ASN A 265 -11.42 10.11 -20.22
C ASN A 265 -12.82 10.40 -19.67
N GLU A 266 -13.22 9.66 -18.64
CA GLU A 266 -14.37 10.00 -17.81
C GLU A 266 -14.11 11.34 -17.12
N ALA A 267 -14.84 12.39 -17.51
CA ALA A 267 -14.73 13.72 -16.94
C ALA A 267 -15.37 13.78 -15.54
N ASP A 268 -14.62 13.33 -14.55
CA ASP A 268 -15.00 13.23 -13.14
C ASP A 268 -14.39 14.35 -12.26
N SER A 269 -13.62 15.26 -12.87
CA SER A 269 -13.15 16.49 -12.21
C SER A 269 -13.91 17.71 -12.69
N ALA A 270 -14.19 18.65 -11.78
CA ALA A 270 -14.68 19.97 -12.16
C ALA A 270 -13.46 20.86 -12.47
N VAL A 271 -13.37 21.31 -13.73
CA VAL A 271 -12.29 22.17 -14.20
C VAL A 271 -12.87 23.34 -14.97
N GLU A 272 -12.39 24.55 -14.66
CA GLU A 272 -12.83 25.80 -15.29
C GLU A 272 -11.65 26.74 -15.54
N TRP A 273 -11.76 27.57 -16.57
CA TRP A 273 -10.81 28.65 -16.83
C TRP A 273 -11.31 29.94 -16.17
N ASP A 274 -10.54 30.46 -15.21
CA ASP A 274 -10.77 31.78 -14.62
C ASP A 274 -9.98 32.82 -15.41
N ALA A 275 -10.63 33.45 -16.38
CA ALA A 275 -9.98 34.44 -17.25
C ALA A 275 -9.51 35.70 -16.50
N ALA A 276 -10.14 36.04 -15.36
CA ALA A 276 -9.76 37.21 -14.58
C ALA A 276 -8.46 36.97 -13.81
N LEU A 277 -8.28 35.76 -13.27
CA LEU A 277 -7.07 35.35 -12.54
C LEU A 277 -6.01 34.71 -13.45
N ARG A 278 -6.38 34.33 -14.68
CA ARG A 278 -5.53 33.58 -15.63
C ARG A 278 -5.10 32.22 -15.05
N GLU A 279 -6.05 31.57 -14.41
CA GLU A 279 -5.86 30.31 -13.71
C GLU A 279 -6.77 29.21 -14.29
N LEU A 280 -6.22 28.01 -14.38
CA LEU A 280 -7.04 26.81 -14.53
C LEU A 280 -7.46 26.35 -13.13
N ARG A 281 -8.73 26.54 -12.77
CA ARG A 281 -9.25 26.05 -11.49
C ARG A 281 -9.64 24.60 -11.62
N VAL A 282 -9.02 23.74 -10.81
CA VAL A 282 -9.22 22.30 -10.79
C VAL A 282 -9.78 21.89 -9.44
N SER A 283 -10.84 21.07 -9.44
CA SER A 283 -11.45 20.50 -8.23
C SER A 283 -11.44 18.98 -8.28
N LEU A 284 -10.86 18.36 -7.25
CA LEU A 284 -10.75 16.90 -7.09
C LEU A 284 -11.30 16.51 -5.72
N THR A 285 -12.44 15.82 -5.69
CA THR A 285 -13.17 15.46 -4.46
C THR A 285 -12.36 14.52 -3.55
N HIS A 286 -11.69 13.53 -4.14
CA HIS A 286 -10.89 12.56 -3.40
C HIS A 286 -9.45 13.06 -3.17
N PRO A 287 -8.92 13.00 -1.93
CA PRO A 287 -7.49 13.17 -1.71
C PRO A 287 -6.72 11.98 -2.29
N ALA A 288 -5.41 12.15 -2.53
CA ALA A 288 -4.59 11.17 -3.24
C ALA A 288 -5.15 10.81 -4.63
N SER A 289 -5.46 11.84 -5.42
CA SER A 289 -5.97 11.72 -6.79
C SER A 289 -5.13 12.53 -7.77
N ALA A 290 -5.24 12.22 -9.05
CA ALA A 290 -4.54 12.96 -10.10
C ALA A 290 -5.28 12.96 -11.42
N ARG A 291 -5.10 14.00 -12.23
CA ARG A 291 -5.69 14.11 -13.57
C ARG A 291 -4.65 14.63 -14.55
N LEU A 292 -4.82 14.27 -15.81
CA LEU A 292 -4.03 14.82 -16.91
C LEU A 292 -4.94 15.62 -17.84
N TYR A 293 -4.52 16.84 -18.15
CA TYR A 293 -5.23 17.76 -19.04
C TYR A 293 -4.41 18.03 -20.30
N GLU A 294 -5.10 18.14 -21.44
CA GLU A 294 -4.59 18.80 -22.64
C GLU A 294 -5.03 20.26 -22.62
N LEU A 295 -4.10 21.16 -22.94
CA LEU A 295 -4.31 22.59 -23.05
C LEU A 295 -4.00 23.02 -24.49
N ASP A 296 -4.96 23.69 -25.11
CA ASP A 296 -4.89 24.26 -26.44
C ASP A 296 -4.97 25.80 -26.34
N LEU A 297 -4.20 26.47 -27.20
CA LEU A 297 -4.21 27.93 -27.37
C LEU A 297 -5.03 28.32 -28.60
#